data_AF-A0A7J3J6F7-F1
#
_entry.id   AF-A0A7J3J6F7-F1
#
_cell.length_a   1.000
_cell.length_b   1.000
_cell.length_c   1.000
_cell.angle_alpha   90.00
_cell.angle_beta   90.00
_cell.angle_gamma   90.00
#
_symmetry.space_group_name_H-M   'P 1'
#
loop_
_entity.id
_entity.type
_entity.pdbx_description
1 polymer ?
#
loop_
_entity_poly.entity_id
_entity_poly.type
_entity_poly.pdbx_seq_one_letter_code
_entity_poly.pdbx_strand_id
1 'polypeptide(L)'
;MEEYMCLEPNCAHTFIARKEARELAKPRQCPKCWSYHVIPVNEYIKAKQKAVELIRTTPFGIIPLWDIVQATFLERGIRLTPIVTLKLCRMLYKDITQDLGLPDLTKRGEL
;
A
#
# COMPACT_ATOMS: atom_id res chain seq x y z
N MET A 1 -0.41 1.96 -19.88
CA MET A 1 0.59 1.16 -19.14
C MET A 1 0.38 1.41 -17.66
N GLU A 2 0.42 0.36 -16.83
CA GLU A 2 0.13 0.44 -15.40
C GLU A 2 1.43 0.64 -14.59
N GLU A 3 1.41 1.54 -13.61
CA GLU A 3 2.54 1.78 -12.71
C GLU A 3 2.42 0.92 -11.45
N TYR A 4 3.54 0.38 -11.00
CA TYR A 4 3.64 -0.48 -9.82
C TYR A 4 4.62 0.10 -8.80
N MET A 5 4.35 -0.15 -7.52
CA MET A 5 5.19 0.23 -6.40
C MET A 5 5.61 -1.00 -5.60
N CYS A 6 6.88 -1.02 -5.19
CA CYS A 6 7.41 -2.01 -4.27
C CYS A 6 7.08 -1.67 -2.81
N LEU A 7 6.54 -2.64 -2.08
CA LEU A 7 6.17 -2.52 -0.67
C LEU A 7 7.30 -2.86 0.31
N GLU A 8 8.51 -3.16 -0.18
CA GLU A 8 9.64 -3.32 0.71
C GLU A 8 10.04 -1.97 1.34
N PRO A 9 10.13 -1.87 2.69
CA PRO A 9 10.40 -0.61 3.38
C PRO A 9 11.67 0.11 2.90
N ASN A 10 12.69 -0.66 2.50
CA ASN A 10 13.98 -0.15 2.06
C ASN A 10 14.07 0.04 0.53
N CYS A 11 13.00 -0.26 -0.20
CA CYS A 11 12.98 -0.16 -1.66
C CYS A 11 12.12 1.00 -2.13
N ALA A 12 10.82 0.98 -1.81
CA ALA A 12 9.79 1.94 -2.27
C ALA A 12 9.86 2.29 -3.77
N HIS A 13 10.45 1.43 -4.59
CA HIS A 13 10.70 1.71 -6.00
C HIS A 13 9.40 1.64 -6.80
N THR A 14 9.13 2.69 -7.58
CA THR A 14 8.04 2.71 -8.55
C THR A 14 8.56 2.42 -9.95
N PHE A 15 7.78 1.69 -10.74
CA PHE A 15 8.17 1.32 -12.10
C PHE A 15 6.95 1.06 -12.99
N ILE A 16 7.11 1.34 -14.29
CA ILE A 16 6.05 1.15 -15.27
C ILE A 16 6.09 -0.29 -15.81
N ALA A 17 4.96 -0.98 -15.75
CA ALA A 17 4.79 -2.28 -16.36
C ALA A 17 4.72 -2.19 -17.88
N ARG A 18 5.62 -2.90 -18.56
CA ARG A 18 5.64 -3.02 -20.03
C ARG A 18 4.68 -4.08 -20.59
N LYS A 19 4.17 -4.97 -19.74
CA LYS A 19 3.26 -6.08 -20.07
C LYS A 19 2.15 -6.15 -19.04
N GLU A 20 0.96 -6.59 -19.44
CA GLU A 20 -0.15 -6.83 -18.53
C GLU A 20 0.10 -8.06 -17.63
N ALA A 21 -0.56 -8.13 -16.48
CA ALA A 21 -0.36 -9.22 -15.52
C ALA A 21 -0.65 -10.62 -16.12
N ARG A 22 -1.64 -10.70 -17.03
CA ARG A 22 -2.00 -11.94 -17.73
C ARG A 22 -0.95 -12.45 -18.72
N GLU A 23 -0.04 -11.58 -19.17
CA GLU A 23 1.00 -11.92 -20.13
C GLU A 23 2.30 -12.38 -19.45
N LEU A 24 2.34 -12.40 -18.12
CA LEU A 24 3.52 -12.77 -17.36
C LEU A 24 3.51 -14.27 -17.03
N ALA A 25 4.62 -14.96 -17.33
CA ALA A 25 4.83 -16.35 -16.90
C ALA A 25 5.07 -16.48 -15.38
N LYS A 26 5.40 -15.38 -14.70
CA LYS A 26 5.66 -15.31 -13.26
C LYS A 26 5.00 -14.05 -12.68
N PRO A 27 4.65 -14.03 -11.38
CA PRO A 27 4.18 -12.82 -10.73
C PRO A 27 5.15 -11.66 -10.94
N ARG A 28 4.59 -10.44 -11.00
CA ARG A 28 5.40 -9.25 -11.20
C ARG A 28 6.39 -9.06 -10.05
N GLN A 29 7.57 -8.57 -10.38
CA GLN A 29 8.67 -8.42 -9.45
C GLN A 29 9.25 -7.01 -9.55
N CYS A 30 9.69 -6.46 -8.42
CA CYS A 30 10.39 -5.18 -8.40
C CYS A 30 11.78 -5.32 -9.06
N PRO A 31 12.13 -4.49 -10.05
CA PRO A 31 13.42 -4.58 -10.73
C PRO A 31 14.61 -4.10 -9.87
N LYS A 32 14.35 -3.40 -8.75
CA LYS A 32 15.40 -2.88 -7.86
C LYS A 32 15.81 -3.87 -6.78
N CYS A 33 14.85 -4.49 -6.09
CA CYS A 33 15.12 -5.39 -4.95
C CYS A 33 14.69 -6.84 -5.18
N TRP A 34 14.12 -7.15 -6.35
CA TRP A 34 13.65 -8.48 -6.70
C TRP A 34 12.55 -9.04 -5.78
N SER A 35 11.88 -8.18 -5.00
CA SER A 35 10.71 -8.58 -4.20
C SER A 35 9.47 -8.75 -5.09
N TYR A 36 8.63 -9.74 -4.75
CA TYR A 36 7.31 -9.93 -5.35
C TYR A 36 6.22 -9.10 -4.67
N HIS A 37 6.55 -8.36 -3.61
CA HIS A 37 5.62 -7.50 -2.90
C HIS A 37 5.44 -6.18 -3.65
N VAL A 38 4.83 -6.25 -4.82
CA VAL A 38 4.51 -5.09 -5.67
C VAL A 38 3.02 -4.95 -5.85
N ILE A 39 2.51 -3.72 -5.86
CA ILE A 39 1.10 -3.41 -6.08
C ILE A 39 0.94 -2.30 -7.12
N PRO A 40 -0.22 -2.21 -7.80
CA PRO A 40 -0.51 -1.07 -8.66
C PRO A 40 -0.57 0.23 -7.86
N VAL A 41 0.09 1.28 -8.37
CA VAL A 41 0.11 2.61 -7.72
C VAL A 41 -1.29 3.21 -7.62
N ASN A 42 -2.14 3.01 -8.63
CA ASN A 42 -3.51 3.51 -8.63
C ASN A 42 -4.34 2.94 -7.47
N GLU A 43 -4.16 1.67 -7.14
CA GLU A 43 -4.89 1.02 -6.03
C GLU A 43 -4.34 1.48 -4.67
N TYR A 44 -3.04 1.73 -4.58
CA TYR A 44 -2.45 2.39 -3.40
C TYR A 44 -3.06 3.77 -3.14
N ILE A 45 -3.13 4.60 -4.18
CA ILE A 45 -3.67 5.96 -4.07
C ILE A 45 -5.14 5.93 -3.66
N LYS A 46 -5.95 5.05 -4.25
CA LYS A 46 -7.36 4.89 -3.84
C LYS A 46 -7.51 4.46 -2.39
N ALA A 47 -6.73 3.48 -1.94
CA ALA A 47 -6.75 3.03 -0.55
C ALA A 47 -6.35 4.17 0.39
N LYS A 48 -5.33 4.96 0.04
CA LYS A 48 -4.91 6.15 0.78
C LYS A 48 -6.01 7.21 0.85
N GLN A 49 -6.64 7.54 -0.27
CA GLN A 49 -7.73 8.52 -0.33
C GLN A 49 -8.92 8.09 0.53
N LYS A 50 -9.36 6.83 0.40
CA LYS A 50 -10.44 6.25 1.20
C LYS A 50 -10.11 6.27 2.69
N ALA A 51 -8.86 5.97 3.06
CA ALA A 51 -8.41 6.06 4.45
C ALA A 51 -8.43 7.50 4.98
N VAL A 52 -7.94 8.47 4.22
CA VAL A 52 -7.96 9.90 4.61
C VAL A 52 -9.40 10.40 4.76
N GLU A 53 -10.29 10.02 3.87
CA GLU A 53 -11.72 10.37 3.95
C GLU A 53 -12.35 9.81 5.23
N LEU A 54 -12.14 8.52 5.52
CA LEU A 54 -12.69 7.87 6.72
C LEU A 54 -12.13 8.45 8.03
N ILE A 55 -10.86 8.86 8.05
CA ILE A 55 -10.27 9.55 9.20
C ILE A 55 -10.99 10.85 9.49
N ARG A 56 -11.29 11.64 8.44
CA ARG A 56 -11.97 12.93 8.58
C ARG A 56 -13.40 12.76 9.08
N THR A 57 -14.06 11.65 8.77
CA THR A 57 -15.46 11.40 9.15
C THR A 57 -15.61 10.62 10.46
N THR A 58 -14.55 10.03 11.00
CA THR A 58 -14.62 9.17 12.20
C THR A 58 -14.26 9.97 13.47
N PRO A 59 -15.18 10.12 14.44
CA PRO A 59 -14.99 10.99 15.61
C PRO A 59 -13.85 10.59 16.55
N PHE A 60 -13.36 9.34 16.48
CA PHE A 60 -12.25 8.86 17.31
C PHE A 60 -10.91 8.75 16.56
N GLY A 61 -10.85 9.09 15.26
CA GLY A 61 -9.63 8.96 14.46
C GLY A 61 -9.07 7.54 14.35
N ILE A 62 -9.84 6.50 14.73
CA ILE A 62 -9.45 5.10 14.60
C ILE A 62 -9.52 4.73 13.12
N ILE A 63 -8.40 4.28 12.57
CA ILE A 63 -8.26 3.96 11.14
C ILE A 63 -8.37 2.44 10.96
N PRO A 64 -9.47 1.90 10.41
CA PRO A 64 -9.55 0.48 10.06
C PRO A 64 -8.77 0.21 8.75
N LEU A 65 -7.45 0.48 8.76
CA LEU A 65 -6.59 0.37 7.57
C LEU A 65 -6.69 -1.01 6.92
N TRP A 66 -6.79 -2.06 7.74
CA TRP A 66 -6.95 -3.42 7.27
C TRP A 66 -8.21 -3.58 6.42
N ASP A 67 -9.37 -3.12 6.92
CA ASP A 67 -10.65 -3.23 6.23
C ASP A 67 -10.67 -2.38 4.95
N ILE A 68 -10.04 -1.20 4.98
CA ILE A 68 -9.92 -0.32 3.81
C ILE A 68 -9.08 -0.99 2.72
N VAL A 69 -7.94 -1.56 3.10
CA VAL A 69 -7.05 -2.29 2.20
C VAL A 69 -7.76 -3.50 1.62
N GLN A 70 -8.44 -4.30 2.46
CA GLN A 70 -9.18 -5.45 1.98
C GLN A 70 -10.29 -5.04 1.00
N ALA A 71 -11.12 -4.06 1.34
CA ALA A 71 -12.20 -3.59 0.47
C ALA A 71 -11.67 -3.10 -0.88
N THR A 72 -10.65 -2.23 -0.88
CA THR A 72 -10.12 -1.60 -2.10
C THR A 72 -9.53 -2.63 -3.07
N PHE A 73 -8.79 -3.62 -2.55
CA PHE A 73 -8.12 -4.62 -3.38
C PHE A 73 -9.04 -5.80 -3.74
N LEU A 74 -9.98 -6.17 -2.87
CA LEU A 74 -10.98 -7.21 -3.15
C LEU A 74 -11.95 -6.79 -4.25
N GLU A 75 -12.39 -5.53 -4.28
CA GLU A 75 -13.24 -4.96 -5.35
C GLU A 75 -12.62 -5.12 -6.75
N ARG A 76 -11.29 -5.21 -6.83
CA ARG A 76 -10.53 -5.40 -8.09
C ARG A 76 -10.11 -6.84 -8.36
N GLY A 77 -10.53 -7.79 -7.52
CA GLY A 77 -10.13 -9.19 -7.61
C GLY A 77 -8.67 -9.43 -7.26
N ILE A 78 -7.98 -8.47 -6.63
CA ILE A 78 -6.59 -8.60 -6.21
C ILE A 78 -6.58 -9.29 -4.85
N ARG A 79 -6.08 -10.53 -4.81
CA ARG A 79 -5.87 -11.24 -3.54
C ARG A 79 -4.53 -10.84 -2.94
N LEU A 80 -4.58 -10.11 -1.83
CA LEU A 80 -3.39 -9.81 -1.04
C LEU A 80 -3.08 -10.97 -0.10
N THR A 81 -1.81 -11.35 -0.02
CA THR A 81 -1.36 -12.26 1.04
C THR A 81 -1.33 -11.50 2.37
N PRO A 82 -1.42 -12.19 3.53
CA PRO A 82 -1.36 -11.51 4.83
C PRO A 82 -0.11 -10.63 5.00
N ILE A 83 1.04 -11.11 4.54
CA ILE A 83 2.32 -10.37 4.60
C ILE A 83 2.25 -9.09 3.76
N VAL A 84 1.74 -9.18 2.53
CA VAL A 84 1.58 -8.01 1.65
C VAL A 84 0.60 -7.01 2.27
N THR A 85 -0.50 -7.50 2.84
CA THR A 85 -1.51 -6.67 3.52
C THR A 85 -0.89 -5.88 4.68
N LEU A 86 -0.08 -6.53 5.52
CA LEU A 86 0.60 -5.88 6.63
C LEU A 86 1.61 -4.82 6.15
N LYS A 87 2.41 -5.13 5.11
CA LYS A 87 3.36 -4.17 4.52
C LYS A 87 2.64 -2.95 3.94
N LEU A 88 1.52 -3.18 3.25
CA LEU A 88 0.68 -2.14 2.69
C LEU A 88 0.06 -1.26 3.77
N CYS A 89 -0.50 -1.86 4.84
CA CYS A 89 -1.02 -1.12 5.99
C CYS A 89 0.06 -0.26 6.63
N ARG A 90 1.27 -0.79 6.80
CA ARG A 90 2.41 -0.03 7.35
C ARG A 90 2.78 1.18 6.49
N MET A 91 2.86 1.00 5.17
CA MET A 91 3.17 2.10 4.26
C MET A 91 2.06 3.16 4.24
N LEU A 92 0.80 2.73 4.12
CA LEU A 92 -0.35 3.65 4.15
C LEU A 92 -0.40 4.43 5.47
N TYR A 93 -0.22 3.76 6.60
CA TYR A 93 -0.19 4.41 7.91
C TYR A 93 0.86 5.52 7.94
N LYS A 94 2.10 5.20 7.55
CA LYS A 94 3.22 6.16 7.53
C LYS A 94 2.91 7.36 6.64
N ASP A 95 2.46 7.11 5.41
CA ASP A 95 2.15 8.17 4.45
C ASP A 95 1.00 9.05 4.93
N ILE A 96 -0.05 8.47 5.50
CA ILE A 96 -1.21 9.22 6.00
C ILE A 96 -0.83 10.03 7.24
N THR A 97 -0.07 9.46 8.19
CA THR A 97 0.39 10.20 9.36
C THR A 97 1.29 11.37 8.96
N GLN A 98 2.14 11.18 7.95
CA GLN A 98 2.99 12.25 7.42
C GLN A 98 2.15 13.35 6.76
N ASP A 99 1.16 13.01 5.94
CA ASP A 99 0.27 13.98 5.29
C ASP A 99 -0.58 14.77 6.30
N LEU A 100 -0.95 14.15 7.43
CA LEU A 100 -1.77 14.75 8.48
C LEU A 100 -0.95 15.45 9.59
N GLY A 101 0.39 15.39 9.54
CA GLY A 101 1.26 15.94 10.59
C GLY A 101 1.15 15.21 11.93
N LEU A 102 0.73 13.94 11.93
CA LEU A 102 0.60 13.10 13.12
C LEU A 102 1.93 12.41 13.46
N PRO A 103 2.19 12.11 14.75
CA PRO A 103 3.41 11.41 15.14
C PRO A 103 3.47 10.01 14.52
N ASP A 104 4.62 9.68 13.91
CA ASP A 104 4.89 8.37 13.34
C ASP A 104 5.19 7.35 14.45
N LEU A 105 4.14 6.64 14.88
CA LEU A 105 4.24 5.59 15.91
C LEU A 105 5.03 4.35 15.45
N THR A 106 5.46 4.28 14.18
CA THR A 106 6.31 3.17 13.69
C THR A 106 7.79 3.36 14.05
N LYS A 107 8.20 4.56 14.47
CA LYS A 107 9.50 4.83 15.08
C LYS A 107 9.48 4.46 16.57
N ARG A 108 9.54 3.17 16.90
CA ARG A 108 9.85 2.75 18.27
C ARG A 108 11.38 2.76 18.45
N GLY A 109 11.90 3.72 19.22
CA GLY A 109 13.33 3.76 19.56
C GLY A 109 13.91 5.03 20.21
N GLU A 110 13.12 6.05 20.55
CA GLU A 110 13.64 7.27 21.23
C GLU A 110 12.81 7.61 22.48
N LEU A 111 12.66 6.62 23.38
CA LEU A 111 12.31 6.83 24.79
C LEU A 111 13.44 6.27 25.65
#